data_AF-A0A954W8T2-F1
#
_entry.id   AF-A0A954W8T2-F1
#
_cell.length_a   1.000
_cell.length_b   1.000
_cell.length_c   1.000
_cell.angle_alpha   90.00
_cell.angle_beta   90.00
_cell.angle_gamma   90.00
#
_symmetry.space_group_name_H-M   'P 1'
#
loop_
_entity.id
_entity.type
_entity.pdbx_description
1 polymer ?
#
loop_
_entity_poly.entity_id
_entity_poly.type
_entity_poly.pdbx_seq_one_letter_code
_entity_poly.pdbx_strand_id
1 'polypeptide(L)'
;MNLKSCIAGGLAVLVVASAAIAQNQPLLQETRPEARNPARAAEGQAGSQNQVAAVAGMLALGNKAEIELAKLALEKSRHPQVRQFAEQMIKDHTAFLGKLKQFNPRIELTNVDADGTTTIRREPTARPGNAPNDPRSETIRERRQQRRDERGEQATEALPNDRRGEGAGQAGTMNRNSLPQIAHRAAQIKLRMTKEMLSKYEGQDFDMGYLGEQIVAHIGMMAHLQAVQNLGDEQFQQLVAQGIQTTQQHMQEAQQIARQLEDKERGGTNADTTTTPRRTTTQPAQPEPRRNP
;
A
#
# COMPACT_ATOMS: atom_id res chain seq x y z
N MET A 1 32.78 2.41 -5.53
CA MET A 1 32.37 1.49 -4.44
C MET A 1 31.81 0.24 -5.10
N ASN A 2 32.32 -0.94 -4.72
CA ASN A 2 32.11 -2.20 -5.46
C ASN A 2 30.76 -2.86 -5.15
N LEU A 3 30.11 -3.33 -6.22
CA LEU A 3 28.74 -3.84 -6.38
C LEU A 3 28.40 -5.16 -5.63
N LYS A 4 29.16 -5.55 -4.60
CA LYS A 4 29.04 -6.88 -3.96
C LYS A 4 28.38 -6.89 -2.57
N SER A 5 27.70 -5.81 -2.14
CA SER A 5 27.12 -5.77 -0.77
C SER A 5 25.74 -5.12 -0.63
N CYS A 6 24.94 -5.00 -1.70
CA CYS A 6 23.60 -4.41 -1.60
C CYS A 6 22.47 -5.38 -1.97
N ILE A 7 22.52 -6.61 -1.43
CA ILE A 7 21.31 -7.43 -1.24
C ILE A 7 21.19 -7.72 0.25
N ALA A 8 20.97 -6.66 1.03
CA ALA A 8 20.65 -6.74 2.45
C ALA A 8 19.70 -5.60 2.78
N GLY A 9 18.48 -5.72 2.27
CA GLY A 9 17.40 -4.78 2.50
C GLY A 9 16.07 -5.50 2.40
N GLY A 10 15.94 -6.62 3.12
CA GLY A 10 14.64 -7.27 3.33
C GLY A 10 13.72 -6.27 3.99
N LEU A 11 12.89 -5.59 3.20
CA LEU A 11 11.82 -4.76 3.70
C LEU A 11 10.88 -5.70 4.46
N ALA A 12 10.86 -5.55 5.78
CA ALA A 12 10.11 -6.38 6.69
C ALA A 12 8.65 -6.48 6.22
N VAL A 13 8.26 -7.69 5.79
CA VAL A 13 6.86 -8.03 5.58
C VAL A 13 6.21 -8.04 6.97
N LEU A 14 5.62 -6.90 7.37
CA LEU A 14 4.74 -6.86 8.51
C LEU A 14 3.41 -7.51 8.11
N VAL A 15 3.37 -8.85 8.09
CA VAL A 15 2.13 -9.61 8.03
C VAL A 15 1.40 -9.39 9.36
N VAL A 16 0.49 -8.41 9.43
CA VAL A 16 -0.47 -8.36 10.54
C VAL A 16 -1.61 -9.33 10.21
N ALA A 17 -1.34 -10.61 10.43
CA ALA A 17 -2.38 -11.63 10.50
C ALA A 17 -3.00 -11.56 11.90
N SER A 18 -4.18 -10.96 12.03
CA SER A 18 -5.02 -11.15 13.21
C SER A 18 -6.12 -12.15 12.90
N ALA A 19 -5.78 -13.44 12.96
CA ALA A 19 -6.75 -14.51 13.14
C ALA A 19 -6.79 -14.85 14.63
N ALA A 20 -7.67 -14.19 15.38
CA ALA A 20 -8.02 -14.66 16.71
C ALA A 20 -8.91 -15.91 16.54
N ILE A 21 -8.31 -17.11 16.57
CA ILE A 21 -9.06 -18.34 16.79
C ILE A 21 -8.97 -18.64 18.28
N ALA A 22 -10.04 -18.27 18.99
CA ALA A 22 -10.25 -18.70 20.36
C ALA A 22 -10.29 -20.24 20.39
N GLN A 23 -9.43 -20.82 21.22
CA GLN A 23 -9.48 -22.24 21.59
C GLN A 23 -10.77 -22.49 22.36
N ASN A 24 -11.66 -23.33 21.81
CA ASN A 24 -12.70 -24.01 22.57
C ASN A 24 -12.91 -25.39 21.92
N GLN A 25 -12.40 -26.44 22.57
CA GLN A 25 -12.91 -27.79 22.32
C GLN A 25 -14.17 -28.00 23.18
N PRO A 26 -15.32 -28.39 22.60
CA PRO A 26 -16.36 -29.04 23.38
C PRO A 26 -16.20 -30.56 23.29
N LEU A 27 -16.32 -31.18 24.47
CA LEU A 27 -16.56 -32.60 24.67
C LEU A 27 -17.71 -33.10 23.78
N LEU A 28 -17.56 -34.33 23.30
CA LEU A 28 -18.53 -35.06 22.48
C LEU A 28 -19.92 -35.05 23.15
N GLN A 29 -20.84 -34.26 22.60
CA GLN A 29 -22.26 -34.35 22.89
C GLN A 29 -22.98 -34.69 21.59
N GLU A 30 -23.63 -35.85 21.57
CA GLU A 30 -24.41 -36.33 20.43
C GLU A 30 -25.36 -35.25 19.92
N THR A 31 -25.25 -34.93 18.62
CA THR A 31 -26.08 -33.92 17.98
C THR A 31 -27.42 -34.52 17.59
N ARG A 32 -28.45 -34.18 18.36
CA ARG A 32 -29.84 -34.19 17.90
C ARG A 32 -29.96 -33.15 16.76
N PRO A 33 -30.72 -33.40 15.67
CA PRO A 33 -30.85 -32.42 14.60
C PRO A 33 -31.66 -31.22 15.11
N GLU A 34 -30.97 -30.14 15.50
CA GLU A 34 -31.59 -28.85 15.80
C GLU A 34 -32.19 -28.27 14.51
N ALA A 35 -33.47 -27.91 14.57
CA ALA A 35 -34.12 -27.11 13.55
C ALA A 35 -33.35 -25.79 13.36
N ARG A 36 -32.94 -25.50 12.11
CA ARG A 36 -32.24 -24.26 11.74
C ARG A 36 -33.03 -23.03 12.20
N ASN A 37 -32.54 -22.35 13.23
CA ASN A 37 -33.09 -21.08 13.70
C ASN A 37 -32.76 -19.97 12.69
N PRO A 38 -33.76 -19.32 12.04
CA PRO A 38 -33.53 -18.31 11.01
C PRO A 38 -32.79 -17.07 11.52
N ALA A 39 -32.90 -16.73 12.81
CA ALA A 39 -32.18 -15.59 13.40
C ALA A 39 -30.66 -15.84 13.45
N ARG A 40 -30.24 -17.06 13.81
CA ARG A 40 -28.82 -17.48 13.84
C ARG A 40 -28.22 -17.56 12.42
N ALA A 41 -29.05 -17.91 11.43
CA ALA A 41 -28.65 -17.88 10.03
C ALA A 41 -28.44 -16.44 9.50
N ALA A 42 -29.34 -15.51 9.86
CA ALA A 42 -29.22 -14.10 9.50
C ALA A 42 -28.01 -13.42 10.16
N GLU A 43 -27.73 -13.72 11.44
CA GLU A 43 -26.53 -13.24 12.13
C GLU A 43 -25.25 -13.78 11.50
N GLY A 44 -25.22 -15.07 11.10
CA GLY A 44 -24.11 -15.66 10.37
C GLY A 44 -23.87 -15.02 9.00
N GLN A 45 -24.95 -14.71 8.27
CA GLN A 45 -24.87 -14.00 6.99
C GLN A 45 -24.37 -12.56 7.14
N ALA A 46 -24.88 -11.81 8.13
CA ALA A 46 -24.41 -10.46 8.41
C ALA A 46 -22.93 -10.44 8.84
N GLY A 47 -22.50 -11.41 9.64
CA GLY A 47 -21.10 -11.60 10.01
C GLY A 47 -20.19 -11.90 8.81
N SER A 48 -20.65 -12.72 7.86
CA SER A 48 -19.94 -13.02 6.62
C SER A 48 -19.83 -11.80 5.70
N GLN A 49 -20.91 -11.03 5.52
CA GLN A 49 -20.90 -9.81 4.70
C GLN A 49 -19.95 -8.74 5.25
N ASN A 50 -19.88 -8.57 6.58
CA ASN A 50 -18.94 -7.65 7.21
C ASN A 50 -17.48 -8.08 6.96
N GLN A 51 -17.19 -9.38 6.97
CA GLN A 51 -15.86 -9.91 6.65
C GLN A 51 -15.51 -9.70 5.18
N VAL A 52 -16.44 -9.97 4.26
CA VAL A 52 -16.26 -9.72 2.81
C VAL A 52 -15.93 -8.24 2.55
N ALA A 53 -16.70 -7.32 3.15
CA ALA A 53 -16.45 -5.89 2.99
C ALA A 53 -15.08 -5.47 3.56
N ALA A 54 -14.67 -6.04 4.69
CA ALA A 54 -13.36 -5.79 5.30
C ALA A 54 -12.21 -6.30 4.42
N VAL A 55 -12.32 -7.53 3.90
CA VAL A 55 -11.33 -8.10 2.98
C VAL A 55 -11.27 -7.32 1.68
N ALA A 56 -12.42 -6.95 1.10
CA ALA A 56 -12.46 -6.11 -0.10
C ALA A 56 -11.77 -4.75 0.12
N GLY A 57 -11.94 -4.16 1.32
CA GLY A 57 -11.22 -2.95 1.72
C GLY A 57 -9.71 -3.15 1.81
N MET A 58 -9.25 -4.25 2.39
CA MET A 58 -7.82 -4.60 2.47
C MET A 58 -7.21 -4.77 1.07
N LEU A 59 -7.86 -5.56 0.21
CA LEU A 59 -7.41 -5.79 -1.17
C LEU A 59 -7.33 -4.47 -1.94
N ALA A 60 -8.28 -3.57 -1.74
CA ALA A 60 -8.27 -2.26 -2.38
C ALA A 60 -7.08 -1.40 -1.95
N LEU A 61 -6.65 -1.47 -0.68
CA LEU A 61 -5.46 -0.75 -0.22
C LEU A 61 -4.19 -1.26 -0.90
N GLY A 62 -4.05 -2.59 -1.04
CA GLY A 62 -2.94 -3.19 -1.78
C GLY A 62 -2.91 -2.72 -3.24
N ASN A 63 -4.04 -2.84 -3.94
CA ASN A 63 -4.13 -2.41 -5.35
C ASN A 63 -3.77 -0.93 -5.56
N LYS A 64 -4.21 -0.03 -4.67
CA LYS A 64 -3.85 1.39 -4.74
C LYS A 64 -2.35 1.61 -4.57
N ALA A 65 -1.72 0.88 -3.65
CA ALA A 65 -0.28 0.97 -3.44
C ALA A 65 0.49 0.51 -4.69
N GLU A 66 0.07 -0.58 -5.33
CA GLU A 66 0.72 -1.07 -6.55
C GLU A 66 0.60 -0.10 -7.73
N ILE A 67 -0.57 0.55 -7.90
CA ILE A 67 -0.75 1.60 -8.92
C ILE A 67 0.24 2.75 -8.68
N GLU A 68 0.40 3.17 -7.43
CA GLU A 68 1.28 4.27 -7.06
C GLU A 68 2.78 3.93 -7.22
N LEU A 69 3.17 2.67 -6.99
CA LEU A 69 4.52 2.19 -7.26
C LEU A 69 4.79 2.04 -8.76
N ALA A 70 3.81 1.55 -9.52
CA ALA A 70 3.92 1.45 -10.97
C ALA A 70 4.03 2.83 -11.64
N LYS A 71 3.29 3.86 -11.15
CA LYS A 71 3.48 5.24 -11.61
C LYS A 71 4.90 5.75 -11.35
N LEU A 72 5.48 5.46 -10.18
CA LEU A 72 6.87 5.80 -9.89
C LEU A 72 7.83 5.08 -10.85
N ALA A 73 7.56 3.81 -11.19
CA ALA A 73 8.34 3.09 -12.19
C ALA A 73 8.27 3.73 -13.58
N LEU A 74 7.10 4.24 -13.99
CA LEU A 74 6.97 4.98 -15.26
C LEU A 74 7.68 6.34 -15.25
N GLU A 75 7.87 6.95 -14.08
CA GLU A 75 8.62 8.18 -13.92
C GLU A 75 10.15 7.94 -14.01
N LYS A 76 10.65 6.92 -13.31
CA LYS A 76 12.08 6.69 -13.12
C LYS A 76 12.70 5.72 -14.12
N SER A 77 11.98 4.68 -14.53
CA SER A 77 12.52 3.66 -15.43
C SER A 77 12.58 4.14 -16.87
N ARG A 78 13.71 3.82 -17.52
CA ARG A 78 13.89 3.92 -18.97
C ARG A 78 13.89 2.56 -19.66
N HIS A 79 13.83 1.46 -18.91
CA HIS A 79 13.88 0.12 -19.48
C HIS A 79 12.52 -0.27 -20.10
N PRO A 80 12.44 -0.61 -21.40
CA PRO A 80 11.17 -0.81 -22.08
C PRO A 80 10.26 -1.85 -21.42
N GLN A 81 10.81 -3.00 -21.01
CA GLN A 81 10.04 -4.07 -20.39
C GLN A 81 9.55 -3.70 -18.98
N VAL A 82 10.32 -2.94 -18.21
CA VAL A 82 9.92 -2.51 -16.86
C VAL A 82 8.77 -1.50 -16.96
N ARG A 83 8.85 -0.60 -17.94
CA ARG A 83 7.77 0.36 -18.21
C ARG A 83 6.51 -0.32 -18.70
N GLN A 84 6.62 -1.28 -19.63
CA GLN A 84 5.47 -2.06 -20.11
C GLN A 84 4.82 -2.84 -18.97
N PHE A 85 5.62 -3.47 -18.12
CA PHE A 85 5.12 -4.15 -16.93
C PHE A 85 4.38 -3.17 -16.01
N ALA A 86 4.95 -2.00 -15.70
CA ALA A 86 4.30 -0.98 -14.88
C ALA A 86 2.97 -0.48 -15.47
N GLU A 87 2.87 -0.29 -16.79
CA GLU A 87 1.60 0.02 -17.47
C GLU A 87 0.55 -1.08 -17.27
N GLN A 88 0.97 -2.35 -17.40
CA GLN A 88 0.10 -3.50 -17.16
C GLN A 88 -0.38 -3.55 -15.70
N MET A 89 0.51 -3.29 -14.73
CA MET A 89 0.16 -3.19 -13.31
C MET A 89 -0.93 -2.15 -13.07
N ILE A 90 -0.76 -0.92 -13.60
CA ILE A 90 -1.76 0.15 -13.44
C ILE A 90 -3.12 -0.30 -13.99
N LYS A 91 -3.13 -0.88 -15.19
CA LYS A 91 -4.36 -1.31 -15.87
C LYS A 91 -5.09 -2.38 -15.06
N ASP A 92 -4.41 -3.45 -14.69
CA ASP A 92 -5.03 -4.61 -14.05
C ASP A 92 -5.49 -4.28 -12.63
N HIS A 93 -4.65 -3.60 -11.85
CA HIS A 93 -5.01 -3.19 -10.49
C HIS A 93 -6.17 -2.18 -10.48
N THR A 94 -6.23 -1.26 -11.45
CA THR A 94 -7.37 -0.33 -11.59
C THR A 94 -8.65 -1.09 -11.93
N ALA A 95 -8.59 -2.06 -12.84
CA ALA A 95 -9.74 -2.89 -13.19
C ALA A 95 -10.22 -3.72 -11.99
N PHE A 96 -9.29 -4.30 -11.21
CA PHE A 96 -9.62 -5.08 -10.03
C PHE A 96 -10.24 -4.21 -8.93
N LEU A 97 -9.73 -2.99 -8.71
CA LEU A 97 -10.36 -2.00 -7.81
C LEU A 97 -11.81 -1.70 -8.19
N GLY A 98 -12.11 -1.58 -9.49
CA GLY A 98 -13.47 -1.39 -9.98
C GLY A 98 -14.42 -2.51 -9.56
N LYS A 99 -13.95 -3.76 -9.58
CA LYS A 99 -14.73 -4.94 -9.17
C LYS A 99 -14.95 -5.00 -7.66
N LEU A 100 -13.92 -4.67 -6.86
CA LEU A 100 -13.99 -4.69 -5.40
C LEU A 100 -15.07 -3.77 -4.82
N LYS A 101 -15.43 -2.69 -5.53
CA LYS A 101 -16.49 -1.76 -5.12
C LYS A 101 -17.85 -2.41 -4.90
N GLN A 102 -18.14 -3.49 -5.61
CA GLN A 102 -19.39 -4.23 -5.46
C GLN A 102 -19.52 -4.82 -4.05
N PHE A 103 -18.39 -5.15 -3.42
CA PHE A 103 -18.31 -5.77 -2.10
C PHE A 103 -17.97 -4.77 -0.99
N ASN A 104 -17.44 -3.60 -1.34
CA ASN A 104 -17.26 -2.49 -0.43
C ASN A 104 -17.45 -1.14 -1.16
N PRO A 105 -18.67 -0.58 -1.14
CA PRO A 105 -18.99 0.68 -1.83
C PRO A 105 -18.23 1.91 -1.31
N ARG A 106 -17.62 1.82 -0.12
CA ARG A 106 -16.81 2.89 0.48
C ARG A 106 -15.39 2.96 -0.09
N ILE A 107 -15.03 2.05 -0.99
CA ILE A 107 -13.77 2.13 -1.73
C ILE A 107 -13.84 3.34 -2.67
N GLU A 108 -13.20 4.44 -2.27
CA GLU A 108 -12.93 5.58 -3.16
C GLU A 108 -11.88 5.18 -4.20
N LEU A 109 -12.05 5.54 -5.48
CA LEU A 109 -11.05 5.23 -6.54
C LEU A 109 -9.96 6.28 -6.66
N THR A 110 -10.12 7.42 -6.00
CA THR A 110 -9.24 8.57 -6.13
C THR A 110 -8.16 8.58 -5.06
N ASN A 111 -7.08 9.31 -5.39
CA ASN A 111 -5.79 9.39 -4.73
C ASN A 111 -5.90 9.46 -3.20
N VAL A 112 -5.10 8.65 -2.54
CA VAL A 112 -4.84 8.80 -1.10
C VAL A 112 -3.78 9.88 -0.99
N ASP A 113 -4.13 11.01 -0.38
CA ASP A 113 -3.19 12.12 -0.18
C ASP A 113 -1.92 11.62 0.54
N ALA A 114 -0.77 12.16 0.14
CA ALA A 114 0.56 11.71 0.55
C ALA A 114 0.83 11.83 2.06
N ASP A 115 -0.03 12.54 2.81
CA ASP A 115 0.13 12.81 4.23
C ASP A 115 -0.60 11.80 5.14
N GLY A 116 -1.38 10.86 4.57
CA GLY A 116 -2.15 9.90 5.36
C GLY A 116 -3.27 10.53 6.21
N THR A 117 -3.58 11.82 5.99
CA THR A 117 -4.68 12.48 6.65
C THR A 117 -5.93 12.25 5.81
N THR A 118 -6.87 11.45 6.31
CA THR A 118 -8.23 11.45 5.75
C THR A 118 -8.87 12.80 6.05
N THR A 119 -8.59 13.79 5.22
CA THR A 119 -9.42 14.98 5.14
C THR A 119 -10.63 14.55 4.33
N ILE A 120 -11.76 14.28 4.98
CA ILE A 120 -13.05 14.23 4.28
C ILE A 120 -13.27 15.64 3.73
N ARG A 121 -12.76 15.93 2.53
CA ARG A 121 -13.19 17.09 1.76
C ARG A 121 -14.60 16.77 1.32
N ARG A 122 -15.57 17.10 2.17
CA ARG A 122 -16.95 17.27 1.69
C ARG A 122 -16.87 18.34 0.63
N GLU A 123 -17.20 17.99 -0.61
CA GLU A 123 -17.64 18.96 -1.61
C GLU A 123 -18.58 19.94 -0.92
N PRO A 124 -18.34 21.26 -0.98
CA PRO A 124 -19.33 22.20 -0.51
C PRO A 124 -20.54 22.03 -1.42
N THR A 125 -21.55 21.32 -0.94
CA THR A 125 -22.88 21.36 -1.54
C THR A 125 -23.25 22.83 -1.65
N ALA A 126 -23.43 23.29 -2.88
CA ALA A 126 -23.80 24.65 -3.18
C ALA A 126 -25.07 24.97 -2.38
N ARG A 127 -24.95 25.83 -1.36
CA ARG A 127 -26.11 26.53 -0.83
C ARG A 127 -26.63 27.41 -1.98
N PRO A 128 -27.90 27.30 -2.38
CA PRO A 128 -28.44 28.23 -3.37
C PRO A 128 -28.44 29.62 -2.73
N GLY A 129 -27.67 30.56 -3.28
CA GLY A 129 -27.81 31.96 -2.88
C GLY A 129 -26.62 32.92 -2.99
N ASN A 130 -25.43 32.55 -3.48
CA ASN A 130 -24.34 33.52 -3.61
C ASN A 130 -23.84 33.63 -5.06
N ALA A 131 -24.48 34.50 -5.83
CA ALA A 131 -23.90 35.02 -7.07
C ALA A 131 -22.83 36.08 -6.73
N PRO A 132 -21.72 36.22 -7.50
CA PRO A 132 -20.56 37.02 -7.10
C PRO A 132 -20.74 38.55 -7.06
N ASN A 133 -21.92 39.09 -7.37
CA ASN A 133 -22.16 40.54 -7.53
C ASN A 133 -23.40 41.06 -6.77
N ASP A 134 -23.69 40.55 -5.57
CA ASP A 134 -24.72 41.15 -4.69
C ASP A 134 -24.10 42.25 -3.80
N PRO A 135 -24.49 43.53 -3.96
CA PRO A 135 -23.98 44.66 -3.16
C PRO A 135 -24.32 44.57 -1.65
N ARG A 136 -25.12 43.59 -1.20
CA ARG A 136 -25.34 43.32 0.23
C ARG A 136 -24.24 42.50 0.90
N SER A 137 -23.28 41.97 0.14
CA SER A 137 -22.21 41.12 0.68
C SER A 137 -21.05 41.90 1.32
N GLU A 138 -20.82 43.15 0.92
CA GLU A 138 -19.80 44.03 1.51
C GLU A 138 -20.20 44.52 2.91
N THR A 139 -21.46 44.92 3.09
CA THR A 139 -21.98 45.40 4.39
C THR A 139 -21.98 44.33 5.50
N ILE A 140 -22.06 43.04 5.15
CA ILE A 140 -21.94 41.94 6.12
C ILE A 140 -20.47 41.67 6.49
N ARG A 141 -19.53 41.88 5.55
CA ARG A 141 -18.09 41.75 5.81
C ARG A 141 -17.60 42.86 6.72
N GLU A 142 -18.02 44.10 6.46
CA GLU A 142 -17.67 45.26 7.29
C GLU A 142 -18.22 45.13 8.72
N ARG A 143 -19.48 44.73 8.91
CA ARG A 143 -20.04 44.47 10.25
C ARG A 143 -19.35 43.33 11.01
N ARG A 144 -18.71 42.38 10.31
CA ARG A 144 -17.95 41.30 10.94
C ARG A 144 -16.55 41.73 11.35
N GLN A 145 -15.92 42.62 10.57
CA GLN A 145 -14.63 43.20 10.90
C GLN A 145 -14.75 44.12 12.14
N GLN A 146 -15.77 44.99 12.15
CA GLN A 146 -16.02 45.94 13.22
C GLN A 146 -16.28 45.26 14.58
N ARG A 147 -17.06 44.16 14.60
CA ARG A 147 -17.28 43.35 15.81
C ARG A 147 -16.05 42.57 16.29
N ARG A 148 -15.04 42.38 15.43
CA ARG A 148 -13.80 41.68 15.79
C ARG A 148 -12.81 42.64 16.45
N ASP A 149 -12.81 43.89 16.01
CA ASP A 149 -11.97 44.95 16.57
C ASP A 149 -12.52 45.43 17.93
N GLU A 150 -13.85 45.53 18.07
CA GLU A 150 -14.53 45.84 19.36
C GLU A 150 -14.35 44.75 20.45
N ARG A 151 -14.01 43.52 20.07
CA ARG A 151 -13.79 42.39 21.01
C ARG A 151 -12.32 42.20 21.40
N GLY A 152 -11.41 42.98 20.81
CA GLY A 152 -9.97 42.91 21.07
C GLY A 152 -9.48 43.77 22.23
N GLU A 153 -10.33 44.60 22.83
CA GLU A 153 -9.92 45.64 23.80
C GLU A 153 -10.38 45.41 25.25
N GLN A 154 -11.04 44.29 25.57
CA GLN A 154 -11.41 43.94 26.94
C GLN A 154 -11.33 42.43 27.19
N ALA A 155 -10.22 41.96 27.80
CA ALA A 155 -10.18 40.83 28.74
C ALA A 155 -8.74 40.54 29.20
N THR A 156 -8.33 41.20 30.27
CA THR A 156 -7.33 40.70 31.23
C THR A 156 -8.04 39.83 32.28
N GLU A 157 -7.32 38.81 32.77
CA GLU A 157 -7.54 38.03 34.00
C GLU A 157 -8.45 36.77 34.02
N ALA A 158 -7.80 35.69 34.46
CA ALA A 158 -8.23 34.58 35.34
C ALA A 158 -9.31 33.55 34.90
N LEU A 159 -8.87 32.29 34.90
CA LEU A 159 -9.66 31.05 35.11
C LEU A 159 -10.11 30.96 36.60
N PRO A 160 -11.18 30.23 37.01
CA PRO A 160 -11.42 28.83 36.60
C PRO A 160 -12.88 28.34 36.42
N ASN A 161 -12.96 27.32 35.55
CA ASN A 161 -13.82 26.12 35.55
C ASN A 161 -15.14 26.14 36.37
N ASP A 162 -16.29 26.21 35.70
CA ASP A 162 -17.46 25.42 36.10
C ASP A 162 -18.40 25.12 34.91
N ARG A 163 -19.08 23.98 35.03
CA ARG A 163 -19.93 23.30 34.05
C ARG A 163 -21.25 24.01 33.81
N ARG A 164 -21.67 24.04 32.54
CA ARG A 164 -23.03 23.97 31.94
C ARG A 164 -22.92 24.67 30.59
N GLY A 165 -23.40 24.18 29.46
CA GLY A 165 -24.33 23.12 29.10
C GLY A 165 -24.73 23.42 27.64
N GLU A 166 -25.27 22.42 26.96
CA GLU A 166 -26.04 22.54 25.72
C GLU A 166 -25.29 22.73 24.39
N GLY A 167 -25.58 21.79 23.47
CA GLY A 167 -25.93 22.19 22.12
C GLY A 167 -24.97 21.77 21.01
N ALA A 168 -25.46 20.83 20.20
CA ALA A 168 -25.11 20.60 18.80
C ALA A 168 -23.89 19.72 18.49
N GLY A 169 -24.20 18.62 17.80
CA GLY A 169 -23.28 17.98 16.87
C GLY A 169 -22.62 16.71 17.39
N GLN A 170 -23.39 15.62 17.44
CA GLN A 170 -22.86 14.26 17.51
C GLN A 170 -22.17 13.91 16.17
N ALA A 171 -21.10 14.63 15.82
CA ALA A 171 -20.05 14.10 14.97
C ALA A 171 -19.21 13.22 15.90
N GLY A 172 -19.64 11.97 16.05
CA GLY A 172 -18.98 10.99 16.90
C GLY A 172 -17.48 11.03 16.64
N THR A 173 -16.71 11.21 17.71
CA THR A 173 -15.26 11.09 17.75
C THR A 173 -14.91 9.75 17.10
N MET A 174 -14.61 9.74 15.80
CA MET A 174 -14.24 8.51 15.11
C MET A 174 -12.98 8.02 15.81
N ASN A 175 -13.08 6.88 16.47
CA ASN A 175 -11.97 6.26 17.16
C ASN A 175 -10.88 5.98 16.12
N ARG A 176 -9.85 6.84 16.10
CA ARG A 176 -8.70 6.78 15.20
C ARG A 176 -8.00 5.41 15.25
N ASN A 177 -8.22 4.63 16.31
CA ASN A 177 -7.54 3.37 16.59
C ASN A 177 -8.42 2.13 16.30
N SER A 178 -9.44 2.23 15.46
CA SER A 178 -10.11 1.02 14.96
C SER A 178 -9.17 0.21 14.05
N LEU A 179 -9.27 -1.13 14.09
CA LEU A 179 -8.43 -2.02 13.29
C LEU A 179 -8.41 -1.67 11.78
N PRO A 180 -9.55 -1.35 11.12
CA PRO A 180 -9.53 -0.94 9.71
C PRO A 180 -8.75 0.35 9.46
N GLN A 181 -8.83 1.32 10.39
CA GLN A 181 -8.09 2.58 10.27
C GLN A 181 -6.59 2.39 10.55
N ILE A 182 -6.23 1.47 11.44
CA ILE A 182 -4.84 1.07 11.66
C ILE A 182 -4.27 0.41 10.40
N ALA A 183 -5.00 -0.53 9.80
CA ALA A 183 -4.60 -1.19 8.56
C ALA A 183 -4.45 -0.18 7.40
N HIS A 184 -5.37 0.77 7.27
CA HIS A 184 -5.28 1.86 6.30
C HIS A 184 -3.99 2.68 6.47
N ARG A 185 -3.72 3.15 7.70
CA ARG A 185 -2.50 3.91 8.01
C ARG A 185 -1.24 3.09 7.77
N ALA A 186 -1.23 1.81 8.14
CA ALA A 186 -0.10 0.92 7.89
C ALA A 186 0.19 0.76 6.39
N ALA A 187 -0.84 0.60 5.55
CA ALA A 187 -0.69 0.52 4.10
C ALA A 187 -0.10 1.81 3.50
N GLN A 188 -0.56 2.98 3.95
CA GLN A 188 -0.02 4.28 3.53
C GLN A 188 1.44 4.47 3.97
N ILE A 189 1.76 4.09 5.22
CA ILE A 189 3.12 4.15 5.75
C ILE A 189 4.04 3.24 4.95
N LYS A 190 3.63 2.00 4.65
CA LYS A 190 4.38 1.07 3.78
C LYS A 190 4.64 1.72 2.43
N LEU A 191 3.60 2.22 1.75
CA LEU A 191 3.74 2.85 0.44
C LEU A 191 4.75 4.01 0.47
N ARG A 192 4.66 4.90 1.46
CA ARG A 192 5.58 6.02 1.61
C ARG A 192 7.02 5.54 1.82
N MET A 193 7.24 4.59 2.73
CA MET A 193 8.57 4.03 3.00
C MET A 193 9.15 3.31 1.78
N THR A 194 8.33 2.57 1.03
CA THR A 194 8.75 1.90 -0.21
C THR A 194 9.13 2.93 -1.28
N LYS A 195 8.32 3.97 -1.51
CA LYS A 195 8.65 5.06 -2.45
C LYS A 195 9.94 5.77 -2.04
N GLU A 196 10.11 6.07 -0.75
CA GLU A 196 11.34 6.68 -0.22
C GLU A 196 12.56 5.79 -0.44
N MET A 197 12.44 4.49 -0.18
CA MET A 197 13.52 3.52 -0.42
C MET A 197 13.89 3.47 -1.91
N LEU A 198 12.91 3.28 -2.79
CA LEU A 198 13.13 3.19 -4.24
C LEU A 198 13.68 4.49 -4.84
N SER A 199 13.33 5.65 -4.28
CA SER A 199 13.82 6.96 -4.76
C SER A 199 15.33 7.13 -4.67
N LYS A 200 16.00 6.32 -3.83
CA LYS A 200 17.45 6.34 -3.63
C LYS A 200 18.22 5.64 -4.75
N TYR A 201 17.52 4.95 -5.64
CA TYR A 201 18.11 4.21 -6.75
C TYR A 201 17.71 4.84 -8.08
N GLU A 202 18.55 4.63 -9.09
CA GLU A 202 18.32 5.08 -10.47
C GLU A 202 18.75 3.98 -11.45
N GLY A 203 18.30 4.10 -12.70
CA GLY A 203 18.67 3.16 -13.77
C GLY A 203 18.35 1.71 -13.42
N GLN A 204 19.28 0.80 -13.68
CA GLN A 204 19.07 -0.63 -13.47
C GLN A 204 18.90 -1.01 -11.98
N ASP A 205 19.58 -0.32 -11.05
CA ASP A 205 19.39 -0.58 -9.61
C ASP A 205 17.96 -0.24 -9.18
N PHE A 206 17.39 0.84 -9.72
CA PHE A 206 15.97 1.17 -9.51
C PHE A 206 15.06 0.10 -10.10
N ASP A 207 15.32 -0.33 -11.34
CA ASP A 207 14.53 -1.34 -12.03
C ASP A 207 14.50 -2.66 -11.24
N MET A 208 15.66 -3.13 -10.77
CA MET A 208 15.77 -4.32 -9.93
C MET A 208 15.10 -4.15 -8.57
N GLY A 209 15.22 -2.97 -7.94
CA GLY A 209 14.52 -2.66 -6.69
C GLY A 209 13.00 -2.70 -6.84
N TYR A 210 12.48 -2.09 -7.91
CA TYR A 210 11.05 -2.10 -8.21
C TYR A 210 10.56 -3.53 -8.46
N LEU A 211 11.21 -4.30 -9.34
CA LEU A 211 10.82 -5.68 -9.63
C LEU A 211 10.90 -6.58 -8.38
N GLY A 212 11.93 -6.39 -7.54
CA GLY A 212 12.07 -7.10 -6.27
C GLY A 212 10.92 -6.83 -5.30
N GLU A 213 10.53 -5.56 -5.12
CA GLU A 213 9.36 -5.20 -4.31
C GLU A 213 8.08 -5.83 -4.86
N GLN A 214 7.88 -5.80 -6.19
CA GLN A 214 6.71 -6.40 -6.83
C GLN A 214 6.64 -7.90 -6.55
N ILE A 215 7.74 -8.63 -6.65
CA ILE A 215 7.76 -10.08 -6.35
C ILE A 215 7.33 -10.35 -4.91
N VAL A 216 7.90 -9.65 -3.92
CA VAL A 216 7.61 -9.89 -2.49
C VAL A 216 6.19 -9.45 -2.13
N ALA A 217 5.72 -8.31 -2.66
CA ALA A 217 4.36 -7.84 -2.45
C ALA A 217 3.33 -8.85 -3.00
N HIS A 218 3.59 -9.44 -4.17
CA HIS A 218 2.72 -10.43 -4.78
C HIS A 218 2.73 -11.77 -4.04
N ILE A 219 3.87 -12.20 -3.47
CA ILE A 219 3.91 -13.38 -2.58
C ILE A 219 2.98 -13.16 -1.37
N GLY A 220 3.08 -12.00 -0.72
CA GLY A 220 2.23 -11.67 0.42
C GLY A 220 0.74 -11.61 0.04
N MET A 221 0.42 -10.98 -1.08
CA MET A 221 -0.96 -10.90 -1.57
C MET A 221 -1.52 -12.27 -1.93
N MET A 222 -0.72 -13.13 -2.57
CA MET A 222 -1.14 -14.50 -2.91
C MET A 222 -1.49 -15.31 -1.66
N ALA A 223 -0.70 -15.19 -0.58
CA ALA A 223 -1.01 -15.83 0.69
C ALA A 223 -2.34 -15.34 1.28
N HIS A 224 -2.60 -14.02 1.26
CA HIS A 224 -3.87 -13.47 1.71
C HIS A 224 -5.05 -13.93 0.86
N LEU A 225 -4.92 -13.92 -0.47
CA LEU A 225 -5.97 -14.37 -1.39
C LEU A 225 -6.31 -15.85 -1.20
N GLN A 226 -5.30 -16.71 -1.05
CA GLN A 226 -5.50 -18.13 -0.73
C GLN A 226 -6.21 -18.33 0.61
N ALA A 227 -5.86 -17.54 1.63
CA ALA A 227 -6.49 -17.63 2.94
C ALA A 227 -7.98 -17.24 2.93
N VAL A 228 -8.40 -16.38 2.00
CA VAL A 228 -9.79 -15.90 1.87
C VAL A 228 -10.55 -16.52 0.70
N GLN A 229 -9.99 -17.51 0.00
CA GLN A 229 -10.56 -18.07 -1.23
C GLN A 229 -11.96 -18.69 -1.07
N ASN A 230 -12.32 -19.08 0.16
CA ASN A 230 -13.62 -19.66 0.51
C ASN A 230 -14.54 -18.68 1.27
N LEU A 231 -14.13 -17.42 1.41
CA LEU A 231 -14.94 -16.39 2.08
C LEU A 231 -16.04 -15.89 1.14
N GLY A 232 -17.19 -15.50 1.69
CA GLY A 232 -18.26 -14.86 0.94
C GLY A 232 -19.05 -15.80 0.03
N ASP A 233 -19.85 -15.20 -0.85
CA ASP A 233 -20.64 -15.91 -1.86
C ASP A 233 -19.81 -16.28 -3.10
N GLU A 234 -20.42 -17.00 -4.04
CA GLU A 234 -19.74 -17.43 -5.27
C GLU A 234 -19.17 -16.26 -6.08
N GLN A 235 -19.83 -15.10 -6.08
CA GLN A 235 -19.35 -13.92 -6.80
C GLN A 235 -18.05 -13.39 -6.18
N PHE A 236 -17.98 -13.30 -4.85
CA PHE A 236 -16.76 -12.88 -4.18
C PHE A 236 -15.64 -13.91 -4.35
N GLN A 237 -15.95 -15.21 -4.25
CA GLN A 237 -14.98 -16.28 -4.45
C GLN A 237 -14.40 -16.26 -5.88
N GLN A 238 -15.22 -16.02 -6.90
CA GLN A 238 -14.75 -15.85 -8.28
C GLN A 238 -13.83 -14.63 -8.43
N LEU A 239 -14.16 -13.52 -7.77
CA LEU A 239 -13.30 -12.34 -7.77
C LEU A 239 -11.94 -12.62 -7.10
N VAL A 240 -11.93 -13.34 -5.97
CA VAL A 240 -10.70 -13.76 -5.30
C VAL A 240 -9.89 -14.71 -6.19
N ALA A 241 -10.52 -15.68 -6.83
CA ALA A 241 -9.86 -16.61 -7.76
C ALA A 241 -9.20 -15.86 -8.94
N GLN A 242 -9.87 -14.86 -9.51
CA GLN A 242 -9.27 -13.97 -10.49
C GLN A 242 -8.06 -13.22 -9.91
N GLY A 243 -8.17 -12.72 -8.68
CA GLY A 243 -7.07 -12.06 -7.98
C GLY A 243 -5.84 -12.97 -7.84
N ILE A 244 -6.04 -14.25 -7.50
CA ILE A 244 -4.98 -15.26 -7.38
C ILE A 244 -4.26 -15.42 -8.73
N GLN A 245 -5.02 -15.61 -9.80
CA GLN A 245 -4.46 -15.80 -11.14
C GLN A 245 -3.63 -14.60 -11.59
N THR A 246 -4.19 -13.40 -11.48
CA THR A 246 -3.49 -12.16 -11.89
C THR A 246 -2.23 -11.93 -11.04
N THR A 247 -2.32 -12.15 -9.72
CA THR A 247 -1.18 -12.00 -8.81
C THR A 247 -0.04 -12.97 -9.17
N GLN A 248 -0.37 -14.21 -9.51
CA GLN A 248 0.62 -15.20 -9.95
C GLN A 248 1.27 -14.80 -11.28
N GLN A 249 0.48 -14.32 -12.24
CA GLN A 249 0.98 -13.86 -13.53
C GLN A 249 1.98 -12.71 -13.37
N HIS A 250 1.59 -11.65 -12.63
CA HIS A 250 2.46 -10.49 -12.41
C HIS A 250 3.76 -10.86 -11.71
N MET A 251 3.70 -11.73 -10.69
CA MET A 251 4.90 -12.21 -10.00
C MET A 251 5.84 -12.95 -10.97
N GLN A 252 5.31 -13.83 -11.82
CA GLN A 252 6.12 -14.57 -12.79
C GLN A 252 6.77 -13.63 -13.82
N GLU A 253 6.03 -12.65 -14.32
CA GLU A 253 6.53 -11.65 -15.26
C GLU A 253 7.64 -10.80 -14.62
N ALA A 254 7.46 -10.32 -13.38
CA ALA A 254 8.48 -9.58 -12.66
C ALA A 254 9.77 -10.40 -12.46
N GLN A 255 9.64 -11.68 -12.11
CA GLN A 255 10.79 -12.59 -12.01
C GLN A 255 11.50 -12.81 -13.35
N GLN A 256 10.76 -12.89 -14.46
CA GLN A 256 11.34 -13.04 -15.79
C GLN A 256 12.12 -11.79 -16.20
N ILE A 257 11.56 -10.60 -16.00
CA ILE A 257 12.22 -9.33 -16.32
C ILE A 257 13.49 -9.18 -15.46
N ALA A 258 13.41 -9.46 -14.15
CA ALA A 258 14.57 -9.36 -13.26
C ALA A 258 15.73 -10.27 -13.69
N ARG A 259 15.44 -11.52 -14.09
CA ARG A 259 16.45 -12.44 -14.64
C ARG A 259 17.11 -11.90 -15.92
N GLN A 260 16.31 -11.34 -16.83
CA GLN A 260 16.82 -10.78 -18.09
C GLN A 260 17.74 -9.57 -17.86
N LEU A 261 17.42 -8.73 -16.87
CA LEU A 261 18.27 -7.61 -16.48
C LEU A 261 19.61 -8.07 -15.90
N GLU A 262 19.60 -9.09 -15.03
CA GLU A 262 20.82 -9.65 -14.44
C GLU A 262 21.74 -10.30 -15.49
N ASP A 263 21.17 -11.08 -16.41
CA ASP A 263 21.95 -11.77 -17.45
C ASP A 263 22.63 -10.78 -18.43
N LYS A 264 21.97 -9.66 -18.71
CA LYS A 264 22.54 -8.60 -19.57
C LYS A 264 23.75 -7.92 -18.92
N GLU A 265 23.76 -7.73 -17.60
CA GLU A 265 24.94 -7.22 -16.89
C GLU A 265 26.11 -8.22 -16.97
N ARG A 266 25.83 -9.51 -16.72
CA ARG A 266 26.84 -10.56 -16.79
C ARG A 266 27.42 -10.73 -18.20
N GLY A 267 26.57 -10.67 -19.23
CA GLY A 267 26.97 -10.74 -20.63
C GLY A 267 27.80 -9.53 -21.09
N GLY A 268 27.51 -8.33 -20.57
CA GLY A 268 28.26 -7.11 -20.86
C GLY A 268 29.68 -7.11 -20.28
N THR A 269 29.89 -7.79 -19.14
CA THR A 269 31.23 -7.85 -18.51
C THR A 269 32.23 -8.79 -19.20
N ASN A 270 31.79 -9.70 -20.07
CA ASN A 270 32.67 -10.65 -20.76
C ASN A 270 33.12 -10.20 -22.17
N ALA A 271 32.60 -9.09 -22.69
CA ALA A 271 32.90 -8.63 -24.06
C ALA A 271 34.14 -7.71 -24.17
N ASP A 272 34.79 -7.35 -23.06
CA ASP A 272 35.96 -6.46 -23.05
C ASP A 272 37.26 -7.15 -22.58
N THR A 273 37.62 -8.25 -23.24
CA THR A 273 39.00 -8.78 -23.19
C THR A 273 39.56 -8.89 -24.60
N THR A 274 39.73 -7.73 -25.25
CA THR A 274 40.55 -7.64 -26.46
C THR A 274 42.03 -7.69 -26.08
N THR A 275 42.59 -8.87 -26.33
CA THR A 275 43.99 -9.27 -26.49
C THR A 275 45.05 -8.17 -26.56
N THR A 276 45.96 -8.13 -25.58
CA THR A 276 47.35 -7.69 -25.79
C THR A 276 48.26 -8.91 -25.56
N PRO A 277 49.10 -9.33 -26.52
CA PRO A 277 49.99 -10.46 -26.29
C PRO A 277 51.10 -10.07 -25.31
N ARG A 278 51.09 -10.70 -24.13
CA ARG A 278 52.14 -10.54 -23.12
C ARG A 278 53.44 -11.16 -23.63
N ARG A 279 54.42 -10.31 -23.93
CA ARG A 279 55.81 -10.66 -24.22
C ARG A 279 56.38 -11.47 -23.05
N THR A 280 56.88 -12.67 -23.33
CA THR A 280 57.59 -13.53 -22.39
C THR A 280 58.90 -12.87 -21.98
N THR A 281 59.05 -12.51 -20.71
CA THR A 281 60.34 -12.18 -20.10
C THR A 281 60.69 -13.26 -19.08
N THR A 282 61.79 -13.94 -19.37
CA THR A 282 62.45 -14.97 -18.58
C THR A 282 62.72 -14.51 -17.15
N GLN A 283 62.36 -15.34 -16.18
CA GLN A 283 62.66 -15.18 -14.75
C GLN A 283 64.11 -15.62 -14.46
N PRO A 284 64.96 -14.84 -13.75
CA PRO A 284 66.24 -15.33 -13.26
C PRO A 284 66.06 -16.16 -11.98
N ALA A 285 66.79 -17.26 -11.89
CA ALA A 285 66.80 -18.19 -10.76
C ALA A 285 67.31 -17.53 -9.46
N GLN A 286 66.67 -17.88 -8.33
CA GLN A 286 67.17 -17.56 -6.98
C GLN A 286 68.29 -18.54 -6.57
N PRO A 287 69.33 -18.09 -5.85
CA PRO A 287 70.40 -18.97 -5.36
C PRO A 287 70.02 -19.67 -4.04
N GLU A 288 70.37 -20.95 -3.92
CA GLU A 288 70.18 -21.78 -2.72
C GLU A 288 71.02 -21.28 -1.52
N PRO A 289 70.55 -21.51 -0.27
CA PRO A 289 71.31 -21.18 0.93
C PRO A 289 72.40 -22.22 1.23
N ARG A 290 73.65 -21.76 1.32
CA ARG A 290 74.81 -22.53 1.78
C ARG A 290 74.60 -23.02 3.22
N ARG A 291 74.68 -24.33 3.44
CA ARG A 291 75.08 -24.92 4.73
C ARG A 291 76.61 -24.90 4.84
N ASN A 292 77.13 -24.63 6.04
CA ASN A 292 78.45 -25.07 6.51
C ASN A 292 78.65 -24.64 7.98
N PRO A 293 79.58 -25.28 8.72
CA PRO A 293 79.87 -26.71 8.81
C PRO A 293 79.30 -27.35 10.10
#